data_AF-A0A0V1PXI3-F1
#
_entry.id   AF-A0A0V1PXI3-F1
#
_cell.length_a   1.000
_cell.length_b   1.000
_cell.length_c   1.000
_cell.angle_alpha   90.00
_cell.angle_beta   90.00
_cell.angle_gamma   90.00
#
_symmetry.space_group_name_H-M   'P 1'
#
loop_
_entity.id
_entity.type
_entity.pdbx_description
1 polymer ?
#
loop_
_entity_poly.entity_id
_entity_poly.type
_entity_poly.pdbx_seq_one_letter_code
_entity_poly.pdbx_strand_id
1 'polypeptide(L)'
;MSFRLFARPLIQMPKLAAPRCINLTPIRPISASTISFKTNTSTSTKENVHDLETFFKLIGRDCIEHLDAFENDLQKFLNTSSKDMKNMGIDVSTRRYMLRWIHKFQNDLEPLREHKRGKKKNGGERNAKTVLAKRNALKRLEEKEKFESQELEAERKGEREF
;
A
#
# COMPACT_ATOMS: atom_id res chain seq x y z
N MET A 1 51.44 -59.65 24.72
CA MET A 1 50.97 -58.26 24.65
C MET A 1 49.59 -58.21 25.32
N SER A 2 49.52 -57.77 26.58
CA SER A 2 48.30 -57.77 27.40
C SER A 2 47.73 -56.35 27.45
N PHE A 3 46.51 -56.15 26.95
CA PHE A 3 45.84 -54.85 26.94
C PHE A 3 45.05 -54.67 28.24
N ARG A 4 45.43 -53.67 29.03
CA ARG A 4 44.68 -53.23 30.22
C ARG A 4 43.46 -52.42 29.79
N LEU A 5 42.27 -52.87 30.19
CA LEU A 5 41.02 -52.12 30.08
C LEU A 5 40.95 -51.07 31.19
N PHE A 6 40.86 -49.79 30.83
CA PHE A 6 40.56 -48.70 31.77
C PHE A 6 39.04 -48.55 31.91
N ALA A 7 38.52 -48.74 33.12
CA ALA A 7 37.13 -48.47 33.46
C ALA A 7 36.86 -46.96 33.56
N ARG A 8 35.76 -46.48 32.96
CA ARG A 8 35.27 -45.10 33.07
C ARG A 8 34.43 -44.92 34.35
N PRO A 9 34.50 -43.77 35.05
CA PRO A 9 33.70 -43.53 36.24
C PRO A 9 32.24 -43.16 35.88
N LEU A 10 31.32 -43.63 36.71
CA LEU A 10 29.88 -43.35 36.65
C LEU A 10 29.61 -41.93 37.17
N ILE A 11 29.13 -41.04 36.31
CA ILE A 11 28.73 -39.67 36.69
C ILE A 11 27.30 -39.72 37.24
N GLN A 12 27.13 -39.35 38.51
CA GLN A 12 25.82 -39.29 39.16
C GLN A 12 25.08 -38.00 38.80
N MET A 13 23.88 -38.13 38.23
CA MET A 13 23.04 -36.98 37.86
C MET A 13 22.24 -36.43 39.05
N PRO A 14 21.97 -35.10 39.11
CA PRO A 14 21.16 -34.49 40.15
C PRO A 14 19.65 -34.70 39.90
N LYS A 15 18.88 -34.91 40.98
CA LYS A 15 17.42 -35.06 40.96
C LYS A 15 16.73 -33.71 40.72
N LEU A 16 15.81 -33.66 39.75
CA LEU A 16 15.00 -32.48 39.45
C LEU A 16 13.86 -32.32 40.47
N ALA A 17 13.64 -31.09 40.95
CA ALA A 17 12.55 -30.74 41.84
C ALA A 17 11.21 -30.59 41.08
N ALA A 18 10.11 -31.01 41.72
CA ALA A 18 8.77 -30.99 41.13
C ALA A 18 8.21 -29.56 40.95
N PRO A 19 7.40 -29.30 39.90
CA PRO A 19 6.83 -27.97 39.64
C PRO A 19 5.67 -27.66 40.60
N ARG A 20 5.61 -26.41 41.07
CA ARG A 20 4.51 -25.87 41.89
C ARG A 20 3.31 -25.54 40.99
N CYS A 21 2.14 -26.05 41.34
CA CYS A 21 0.89 -25.75 40.64
C CYS A 21 0.50 -24.28 40.89
N ILE A 22 0.33 -23.51 39.81
CA ILE A 22 -0.13 -22.12 39.84
C ILE A 22 -1.65 -22.15 39.60
N ASN A 23 -2.45 -21.68 40.56
CA ASN A 23 -3.90 -21.59 40.41
C ASN A 23 -4.26 -20.45 39.44
N LEU A 24 -4.84 -20.80 38.29
CA LEU A 24 -5.32 -19.86 37.28
C LEU A 24 -6.73 -19.38 37.65
N THR A 25 -6.92 -18.07 37.83
CA THR A 25 -8.25 -17.46 37.98
C THR A 25 -8.94 -17.33 36.61
N PRO A 26 -10.25 -17.58 36.50
CA PRO A 26 -10.96 -17.46 35.23
C PRO A 26 -11.19 -15.99 34.85
N ILE A 27 -10.64 -15.59 33.70
CA ILE A 27 -10.84 -14.27 33.08
C ILE A 27 -12.28 -14.19 32.57
N ARG A 28 -13.02 -13.14 32.95
CA ARG A 28 -14.39 -12.89 32.43
C ARG A 28 -14.33 -12.53 30.94
N PRO A 29 -15.15 -13.14 30.06
CA PRO A 29 -15.18 -12.76 28.66
C PRO A 29 -15.81 -11.37 28.51
N ILE A 30 -15.12 -10.50 27.78
CA ILE A 30 -15.63 -9.19 27.37
C ILE A 30 -16.78 -9.42 26.39
N SER A 31 -17.96 -8.87 26.69
CA SER A 31 -19.13 -8.94 25.82
C SER A 31 -18.86 -8.12 24.54
N ALA A 32 -18.48 -8.81 23.47
CA ALA A 32 -18.36 -8.22 22.14
C ALA A 32 -19.73 -8.33 21.44
N SER A 33 -20.62 -7.38 21.69
CA SER A 33 -21.73 -7.17 20.75
C SER A 33 -21.14 -6.57 19.48
N THR A 34 -21.34 -7.25 18.35
CA THR A 34 -20.92 -6.74 17.04
C THR A 34 -21.77 -5.51 16.72
N ILE A 35 -21.16 -4.33 16.77
CA ILE A 35 -21.77 -3.12 16.24
C ILE A 35 -21.88 -3.33 14.72
N SER A 36 -23.07 -3.73 14.26
CA SER A 36 -23.38 -3.86 12.85
C SER A 36 -23.53 -2.46 12.26
N PHE A 37 -22.43 -1.91 11.76
CA PHE A 37 -22.52 -0.79 10.83
C PHE A 37 -23.27 -1.29 9.61
N LYS A 38 -24.46 -0.74 9.33
CA LYS A 38 -25.18 -0.97 8.07
C LYS A 38 -24.36 -0.35 6.93
N THR A 39 -23.31 -1.03 6.50
CA THR A 39 -22.68 -0.70 5.22
C THR A 39 -23.61 -1.25 4.15
N ASN A 40 -24.07 -0.40 3.23
CA ASN A 40 -24.77 -0.85 2.05
C ASN A 40 -23.83 -1.80 1.27
N THR A 41 -24.05 -3.10 1.39
CA THR A 41 -23.41 -4.16 0.59
C THR A 41 -24.05 -4.30 -0.79
N SER A 42 -24.93 -3.35 -1.15
CA SER A 42 -25.46 -3.21 -2.50
C SER A 42 -24.29 -2.99 -3.47
N THR A 43 -24.18 -3.88 -4.45
CA THR A 43 -23.23 -3.76 -5.57
C THR A 43 -23.65 -2.68 -6.57
N SER A 44 -24.85 -2.10 -6.41
CA SER A 44 -25.42 -1.10 -7.30
C SER A 44 -24.90 0.30 -6.97
N THR A 45 -24.43 1.00 -7.99
CA THR A 45 -23.75 2.29 -7.83
C THR A 45 -24.72 3.44 -7.64
N LYS A 46 -25.90 3.36 -8.25
CA LYS A 46 -26.91 4.43 -8.26
C LYS A 46 -27.53 4.70 -6.88
N GLU A 47 -27.64 3.66 -6.06
CA GLU A 47 -28.20 3.75 -4.71
C GLU A 47 -27.22 4.35 -3.70
N ASN A 48 -25.92 4.25 -3.97
CA ASN A 48 -24.87 4.62 -3.02
C ASN A 48 -24.23 5.98 -3.33
N VAL A 49 -24.32 6.45 -4.58
CA VAL A 49 -23.63 7.65 -5.06
C VAL A 49 -24.65 8.67 -5.54
N HIS A 50 -24.79 9.75 -4.77
CA HIS A 50 -25.70 10.87 -5.07
C HIS A 50 -24.94 12.18 -5.37
N ASP A 51 -23.69 12.30 -4.91
CA ASP A 51 -22.89 13.51 -5.06
C ASP A 51 -21.81 13.35 -6.15
N LEU A 52 -21.54 14.40 -6.91
CA LEU A 52 -20.53 14.38 -7.97
C LEU A 52 -19.11 14.18 -7.42
N GLU A 53 -18.79 14.81 -6.30
CA GLU A 53 -17.48 14.68 -5.64
C GLU A 53 -17.20 13.22 -5.27
N THR A 54 -18.18 12.53 -4.69
CA THR A 54 -18.05 11.11 -4.34
C THR A 54 -17.85 10.25 -5.58
N PHE A 55 -18.57 10.54 -6.66
CA PHE A 55 -18.42 9.85 -7.94
C PHE A 55 -17.01 10.01 -8.52
N PHE A 56 -16.49 11.25 -8.61
CA PHE A 56 -15.14 11.52 -9.13
C PHE A 56 -14.03 10.91 -8.29
N LYS A 57 -14.20 10.89 -6.96
CA LYS A 57 -13.26 10.22 -6.06
C LYS A 57 -13.20 8.70 -6.30
N LEU A 58 -14.33 8.06 -6.57
CA LEU A 58 -14.40 6.62 -6.82
C LEU A 58 -13.82 6.20 -8.18
N ILE A 59 -14.10 6.96 -9.25
CA ILE A 59 -13.56 6.66 -10.59
C ILE A 59 -12.07 7.05 -10.71
N GLY A 60 -11.55 7.93 -9.86
CA GLY A 60 -10.13 8.30 -9.80
C GLY A 60 -9.63 9.05 -11.05
N ARG A 61 -8.36 8.84 -11.43
CA ARG A 61 -7.69 9.52 -12.55
C ARG A 61 -7.78 11.07 -12.52
N ASP A 62 -7.60 11.63 -11.33
CA ASP A 62 -7.57 13.08 -11.08
C ASP A 62 -8.83 13.83 -11.55
N CYS A 63 -9.98 13.14 -11.66
CA CYS A 63 -11.23 13.74 -12.10
C CYS A 63 -11.78 14.80 -11.13
N ILE A 64 -11.28 14.84 -9.90
CA ILE A 64 -11.67 15.80 -8.85
C ILE A 64 -11.37 17.24 -9.27
N GLU A 65 -10.34 17.47 -10.10
CA GLU A 65 -9.97 18.81 -10.59
C GLU A 65 -11.06 19.45 -11.47
N HIS A 66 -11.98 18.65 -12.02
CA HIS A 66 -13.03 19.11 -12.91
C HIS A 66 -14.38 19.30 -12.22
N LEU A 67 -14.44 19.32 -10.89
CA LEU A 67 -15.68 19.54 -10.14
C LEU A 67 -16.33 20.89 -10.42
N ASP A 68 -15.52 21.94 -10.44
CA ASP A 68 -15.98 23.32 -10.66
C ASP A 68 -16.62 23.50 -12.05
N ALA A 69 -16.19 22.72 -13.04
CA ALA A 69 -16.74 22.77 -14.40
C ALA A 69 -18.19 22.28 -14.50
N PHE A 70 -18.65 21.51 -13.51
CA PHE A 70 -20.01 20.94 -13.45
C PHE A 70 -20.82 21.47 -12.26
N GLU A 71 -20.35 22.52 -11.59
CA GLU A 71 -21.06 23.13 -10.45
C GLU A 71 -21.36 22.14 -9.31
N ASN A 72 -20.51 21.11 -9.14
CA ASN A 72 -20.72 19.98 -8.21
C ASN A 72 -22.03 19.19 -8.40
N ASP A 73 -22.75 19.36 -9.51
CA ASP A 73 -24.00 18.68 -9.77
C ASP A 73 -23.80 17.38 -10.59
N LEU A 74 -24.23 16.26 -10.01
CA LEU A 74 -24.15 14.95 -10.66
C LEU A 74 -25.08 14.87 -11.87
N GLN A 75 -26.27 15.46 -11.81
CA GLN A 75 -27.22 15.40 -12.93
C GLN A 75 -26.73 16.19 -14.14
N LYS A 76 -26.15 17.38 -13.90
CA LYS A 76 -25.45 18.15 -14.94
C LYS A 76 -24.39 17.29 -15.62
N PHE A 77 -23.51 16.66 -14.84
CA PHE A 77 -22.44 15.81 -15.37
C PHE A 77 -22.97 14.65 -16.23
N LEU A 78 -23.95 13.90 -15.76
CA LEU A 78 -24.51 12.74 -16.47
C LEU A 78 -25.16 13.09 -17.82
N ASN A 79 -25.68 14.31 -17.95
CA ASN A 79 -26.33 14.80 -19.16
C ASN A 79 -25.38 15.52 -20.13
N THR A 80 -24.14 15.82 -19.72
CA THR A 80 -23.20 16.57 -20.56
C THR A 80 -22.73 15.78 -21.78
N SER A 81 -22.62 16.47 -22.92
CA SER A 81 -22.10 15.89 -24.15
C SER A 81 -20.58 16.03 -24.27
N SER A 82 -19.98 15.22 -25.14
CA SER A 82 -18.55 15.32 -25.46
C SER A 82 -18.12 16.70 -25.99
N LYS A 83 -19.03 17.42 -26.66
CA LYS A 83 -18.75 18.77 -27.19
C LYS A 83 -18.69 19.79 -26.06
N ASP A 84 -19.62 19.72 -25.11
CA ASP A 84 -19.68 20.64 -23.97
C ASP A 84 -18.45 20.49 -23.08
N MET A 85 -18.07 19.24 -22.77
CA MET A 85 -16.85 18.95 -22.01
C MET A 85 -15.57 19.43 -22.72
N LYS A 86 -15.55 19.45 -24.06
CA LYS A 86 -14.43 20.04 -24.82
C LYS A 86 -14.40 21.56 -24.65
N ASN A 87 -15.55 22.23 -24.68
CA ASN A 87 -15.67 23.67 -24.52
C ASN A 87 -15.30 24.12 -23.09
N MET A 88 -15.56 23.28 -22.08
CA MET A 88 -15.12 23.46 -20.70
C MET A 88 -13.60 23.28 -20.48
N GLY A 89 -12.85 22.87 -21.52
CA GLY A 89 -11.40 22.73 -21.45
C GLY A 89 -10.89 21.38 -20.92
N ILE A 90 -11.75 20.36 -20.80
CA ILE A 90 -11.34 19.03 -20.32
C ILE A 90 -10.51 18.30 -21.39
N ASP A 91 -9.40 17.66 -20.99
CA ASP A 91 -8.55 16.86 -21.88
C ASP A 91 -9.34 15.72 -22.57
N VAL A 92 -8.91 15.36 -23.78
CA VAL A 92 -9.52 14.28 -24.58
C VAL A 92 -9.49 12.93 -23.83
N SER A 93 -8.40 12.61 -23.14
CA SER A 93 -8.25 11.33 -22.46
C SER A 93 -9.17 11.23 -21.23
N THR A 94 -9.28 12.31 -20.47
CA THR A 94 -10.16 12.44 -19.30
C THR A 94 -11.63 12.43 -19.73
N ARG A 95 -11.99 13.19 -20.77
CA ARG A 95 -13.34 13.21 -21.33
C ARG A 95 -13.82 11.83 -21.81
N ARG A 96 -13.00 11.11 -22.57
CA ARG A 96 -13.34 9.73 -23.02
C ARG A 96 -13.50 8.77 -21.86
N TYR A 97 -12.76 8.97 -20.77
CA TYR A 97 -12.87 8.18 -19.56
C TYR A 97 -14.18 8.46 -18.82
N MET A 98 -14.49 9.74 -18.61
CA MET A 98 -15.73 10.19 -17.98
C MET A 98 -16.96 9.70 -18.72
N LEU A 99 -17.04 9.89 -20.05
CA LEU A 99 -18.17 9.42 -20.87
C LEU A 99 -18.37 7.90 -20.79
N ARG A 100 -17.27 7.14 -20.73
CA ARG A 100 -17.34 5.69 -20.52
C ARG A 100 -17.96 5.35 -19.17
N TRP A 101 -17.62 6.10 -18.13
CA TRP A 101 -18.17 5.91 -16.79
C TRP A 101 -19.61 6.39 -16.67
N ILE A 102 -20.00 7.47 -17.33
CA ILE A 102 -21.40 7.89 -17.44
C ILE A 102 -22.24 6.73 -18.01
N HIS A 103 -21.81 6.14 -19.13
CA HIS A 103 -22.49 4.99 -19.72
C HIS A 103 -22.54 3.78 -18.79
N LYS A 104 -21.44 3.45 -18.10
CA LYS A 104 -21.40 2.32 -17.15
C LYS A 104 -22.33 2.55 -15.96
N PHE A 105 -22.38 3.78 -15.45
CA PHE A 105 -23.19 4.17 -14.30
C PHE A 105 -24.69 4.19 -14.64
N GLN A 106 -25.08 4.72 -15.80
CA GLN A 106 -26.48 4.77 -16.21
C GLN A 106 -27.07 3.38 -16.49
N ASN A 107 -26.25 2.44 -16.94
CA ASN A 107 -26.66 1.08 -17.26
C ASN A 107 -26.35 0.07 -16.14
N ASP A 108 -25.86 0.54 -14.98
CA ASP A 108 -25.45 -0.29 -13.83
C ASP A 108 -24.55 -1.49 -14.21
N LEU A 109 -23.64 -1.30 -15.18
CA LEU A 109 -22.84 -2.38 -15.77
C LEU A 109 -21.71 -2.87 -14.85
N GLU A 110 -21.09 -1.95 -14.11
CA GLU A 110 -19.93 -2.22 -13.27
C GLU A 110 -19.95 -1.33 -12.02
N PRO A 111 -19.44 -1.84 -10.88
CA PRO A 111 -19.27 -1.02 -9.68
C PRO A 111 -18.24 0.09 -9.93
N LEU A 112 -18.48 1.26 -9.34
CA LEU A 112 -17.60 2.43 -9.46
C LEU A 112 -16.23 2.13 -8.83
N ARG A 113 -15.20 2.20 -9.67
CA ARG A 113 -13.81 1.92 -9.28
C ARG A 113 -12.86 2.61 -10.24
N GLU A 114 -11.64 2.86 -9.81
CA GLU A 114 -10.63 3.37 -10.72
C GLU A 114 -10.11 2.26 -11.66
N HIS A 115 -10.20 2.49 -12.96
CA HIS A 115 -9.44 1.72 -13.94
C HIS A 115 -8.04 2.31 -14.07
N LYS A 116 -7.05 1.78 -13.36
CA LYS A 116 -5.68 2.33 -13.37
C LYS A 116 -5.03 2.24 -14.75
N ARG A 117 -4.25 3.25 -15.10
CA ARG A 117 -3.40 3.23 -16.31
C ARG A 117 -2.17 2.35 -16.04
N GLY A 118 -1.73 1.58 -17.03
CA GLY A 118 -0.50 0.80 -16.92
C GLY A 118 0.71 1.71 -16.78
N LYS A 119 1.55 1.48 -15.77
CA LYS A 119 2.82 2.22 -15.57
C LYS A 119 3.99 1.31 -15.92
N LYS A 120 4.98 1.85 -16.65
CA LYS A 120 6.19 1.11 -17.01
C LYS A 120 7.09 0.93 -15.79
N LYS A 121 7.55 -0.29 -15.53
CA LYS A 121 8.56 -0.58 -14.50
C LYS A 121 9.95 -0.23 -15.04
N ASN A 122 10.75 0.55 -14.30
CA ASN A 122 12.14 0.89 -14.64
C ASN A 122 12.34 1.40 -16.09
N GLY A 123 11.42 2.19 -16.64
CA GLY A 123 11.52 2.71 -18.00
C GLY A 123 11.08 1.74 -19.12
N GLY A 124 10.58 0.54 -18.75
CA GLY A 124 10.17 -0.50 -19.69
C GLY A 124 11.28 -1.52 -19.96
N GLU A 125 10.95 -2.58 -20.71
CA GLU A 125 11.83 -3.74 -20.92
C GLU A 125 13.21 -3.36 -21.47
N ARG A 126 13.24 -2.57 -22.56
CA ARG A 126 14.49 -2.19 -23.24
C ARG A 126 15.42 -1.33 -22.38
N ASN A 127 14.86 -0.45 -21.55
CA ASN A 127 15.63 0.53 -20.77
C ASN A 127 15.90 0.08 -19.33
N ALA A 128 15.32 -1.03 -18.89
CA ALA A 128 15.38 -1.48 -17.50
C ALA A 128 16.82 -1.66 -17.00
N LYS A 129 17.68 -2.32 -17.80
CA LYS A 129 19.08 -2.58 -17.43
C LYS A 129 19.86 -1.29 -17.23
N THR A 130 19.70 -0.33 -18.14
CA THR A 130 20.38 0.97 -18.08
C THR A 130 19.93 1.79 -16.87
N VAL A 131 18.61 1.83 -16.60
CA VAL A 131 18.06 2.55 -15.43
C VAL A 131 18.56 1.92 -14.13
N LEU A 132 18.59 0.59 -14.04
CA LEU A 132 19.10 -0.13 -12.87
C LEU A 132 20.59 0.11 -12.65
N ALA A 133 21.40 0.06 -13.71
CA ALA A 133 22.83 0.31 -13.62
C ALA A 133 23.14 1.72 -13.11
N LYS A 134 22.46 2.74 -13.66
CA LYS A 134 22.59 4.13 -13.21
C LYS A 134 22.20 4.29 -11.73
N ARG A 135 21.06 3.71 -11.32
CA ARG A 135 20.60 3.75 -9.92
C ARG A 135 21.62 3.10 -8.98
N ASN A 136 22.15 1.94 -9.35
CA ASN A 136 23.13 1.23 -8.52
C ASN A 136 24.47 1.98 -8.45
N ALA A 137 24.89 2.65 -9.51
CA ALA A 137 26.09 3.49 -9.51
C ALA A 137 25.95 4.68 -8.56
N LEU A 138 24.82 5.41 -8.63
CA LEU A 138 24.51 6.51 -7.71
C LEU A 138 24.49 6.05 -6.26
N LYS A 139 23.82 4.92 -5.99
CA LYS A 139 23.77 4.34 -4.64
C LYS A 139 25.16 4.08 -4.06
N ARG A 140 26.09 3.56 -4.87
CA ARG A 140 27.47 3.31 -4.43
C ARG A 140 28.26 4.58 -4.16
N LEU A 141 28.01 5.65 -4.92
CA LEU A 141 28.64 6.95 -4.67
C LEU A 141 28.11 7.54 -3.34
N GLU A 142 26.79 7.52 -3.13
CA GLU A 142 26.18 7.96 -1.88
C GLU A 142 26.67 7.15 -0.67
N GLU A 143 26.83 5.83 -0.80
CA GLU A 143 27.36 4.97 0.26
C GLU A 143 28.81 5.34 0.61
N LYS A 144 29.64 5.69 -0.38
CA LYS A 144 31.01 6.17 -0.16
C LYS A 144 31.03 7.53 0.53
N GLU A 145 30.26 8.50 0.03
CA GLU A 145 30.18 9.84 0.63
C GLU A 145 29.67 9.78 2.08
N LYS A 146 28.68 8.91 2.35
CA LYS A 146 28.20 8.68 3.71
C LYS A 146 29.28 8.09 4.61
N PHE A 147 30.02 7.10 4.12
CA PHE A 147 31.11 6.51 4.87
C PHE A 147 32.21 7.55 5.18
N GLU A 148 32.64 8.32 4.19
CA GLU A 148 33.60 9.42 4.38
C GLU A 148 33.09 10.45 5.38
N SER A 149 31.81 10.82 5.31
CA SER A 149 31.20 11.75 6.27
C SER A 149 31.18 11.20 7.70
N GLN A 150 30.94 9.89 7.86
CA GLN A 150 30.95 9.21 9.15
C GLN A 150 32.37 9.12 9.72
N GLU A 151 33.36 8.82 8.89
CA GLU A 151 34.76 8.85 9.33
C GLU A 151 35.18 10.25 9.78
N LEU A 152 34.88 11.30 9.00
CA LEU A 152 35.13 12.69 9.38
C LEU A 152 34.39 13.12 10.65
N GLU A 153 33.21 12.56 10.92
CA GLU A 153 32.47 12.79 12.15
C GLU A 153 33.11 12.06 13.35
N ALA A 154 33.53 10.80 13.18
CA ALA A 154 34.23 10.02 14.20
C ALA A 154 35.59 10.65 14.57
N GLU A 155 36.34 11.17 13.59
CA GLU A 155 37.56 11.96 13.81
C GLU A 155 37.28 13.20 14.66
N ARG A 156 36.26 14.00 14.28
CA ARG A 156 35.88 15.22 15.02
C ARG A 156 35.46 14.91 16.46
N LYS A 157 34.84 13.75 16.69
CA LYS A 157 34.42 13.30 18.02
C LYS A 157 35.57 12.68 18.83
N GLY A 158 36.71 12.38 18.20
CA GLY A 158 37.87 11.75 18.83
C GLY A 158 37.69 10.24 19.08
N GLU A 159 36.72 9.60 18.43
CA GLU A 159 36.37 8.18 18.62
C GLU A 159 36.94 7.28 17.52
N ARG A 160 37.75 7.81 16.60
CA ARG A 160 38.38 7.00 15.55
C ARG A 160 39.50 6.15 16.16
N GLU A 161 39.21 4.89 16.41
CA GLU A 161 40.24 3.89 16.75
C GLU A 161 41.13 3.67 15.52
N PHE A 162 42.43 3.93 15.68
CA PHE A 162 43.47 3.74 14.66
C PHE A 162 43.96 2.29 14.62
#